data_AF-A0A1B1YRM1-F1
#
_entry.id   AF-A0A1B1YRM1-F1
#
_cell.length_a   1.000
_cell.length_b   1.000
_cell.length_c   1.000
_cell.angle_alpha   90.00
_cell.angle_beta   90.00
_cell.angle_gamma   90.00
#
_symmetry.space_group_name_H-M   'P 1'
#
loop_
_entity.id
_entity.type
_entity.pdbx_description
1 polymer ?
#
loop_
_entity_poly.entity_id
_entity_poly.type
_entity_poly.pdbx_seq_one_letter_code
_entity_poly.pdbx_strand_id
1 'polypeptide(L)'
;MRTIRTPKNADAVCAALANGKSAAAACRAAGLGRTAFYAWRNDDPEFLERTDAAIEEGTDKLEDVALQRAEDSSDLLLIFLLKARRPGKYRERYVVEGGAKPIEVVVTRRIVRPRE
;
A
#
# COMPACT_ATOMS: atom_id res chain seq x y z
N MET A 1 -13.92 -23.96 4.28
CA MET A 1 -13.42 -24.54 3.02
C MET A 1 -11.97 -24.11 2.84
N ARG A 2 -11.00 -25.03 2.87
CA ARG A 2 -9.58 -24.72 2.71
C ARG A 2 -9.31 -24.68 1.20
N THR A 3 -9.12 -23.49 0.63
CA THR A 3 -8.88 -23.34 -0.81
C THR A 3 -7.57 -24.03 -1.18
N ILE A 4 -7.62 -24.95 -2.14
CA ILE A 4 -6.43 -25.60 -2.70
C ILE A 4 -5.63 -24.54 -3.46
N ARG A 5 -4.32 -24.54 -3.28
CA ARG A 5 -3.41 -23.67 -4.02
C ARG A 5 -3.34 -24.10 -5.47
N THR A 6 -3.85 -23.25 -6.35
CA THR A 6 -3.86 -23.49 -7.80
C THR A 6 -3.15 -22.36 -8.52
N PRO A 7 -2.36 -22.66 -9.58
CA PRO A 7 -1.74 -21.63 -10.42
C PRO A 7 -2.78 -20.65 -10.98
N LYS A 8 -3.94 -21.16 -11.42
CA LYS A 8 -5.05 -20.36 -11.96
C LYS A 8 -5.50 -19.25 -11.00
N ASN A 9 -5.69 -19.55 -9.72
CA ASN A 9 -6.13 -18.55 -8.75
C ASN A 9 -5.01 -17.55 -8.44
N ALA A 10 -3.75 -18.02 -8.39
CA ALA A 10 -2.59 -17.14 -8.20
C ALA A 10 -2.48 -16.13 -9.35
N ASP A 11 -2.56 -16.60 -10.59
CA ASP A 11 -2.47 -15.76 -11.80
C ASP A 11 -3.63 -14.76 -11.87
N ALA A 12 -4.86 -15.19 -11.56
CA ALA A 12 -6.02 -14.31 -11.54
C ALA A 12 -5.91 -13.21 -10.48
N VAL A 13 -5.35 -13.50 -9.30
CA VAL A 13 -5.10 -12.49 -8.27
C VAL A 13 -4.03 -11.51 -8.73
N CYS A 14 -2.88 -11.98 -9.24
CA CYS A 14 -1.82 -11.11 -9.77
C CYS A 14 -2.36 -10.19 -10.88
N ALA A 15 -3.09 -10.73 -11.85
CA ALA A 15 -3.67 -9.94 -12.94
C ALA A 15 -4.66 -8.88 -12.43
N ALA A 16 -5.45 -9.20 -11.39
CA ALA A 16 -6.36 -8.23 -10.79
C ALA A 16 -5.63 -7.12 -10.03
N LEU A 17 -4.59 -7.46 -9.27
CA LEU A 17 -3.72 -6.50 -8.57
C LEU A 17 -3.02 -5.56 -9.55
N ALA A 18 -2.44 -6.12 -10.61
CA ALA A 18 -1.79 -5.37 -11.70
C ALA A 18 -2.75 -4.42 -12.42
N ASN A 19 -4.07 -4.64 -12.34
CA ASN A 19 -5.07 -3.71 -12.85
C ASN A 19 -5.58 -2.72 -11.78
N GLY A 20 -4.81 -2.50 -10.71
CA GLY A 20 -5.10 -1.51 -9.67
C GLY A 20 -6.17 -1.93 -8.65
N LYS A 21 -6.61 -3.20 -8.65
CA LYS A 21 -7.58 -3.66 -7.64
C LYS A 21 -6.90 -3.86 -6.29
N SER A 22 -7.60 -3.54 -5.21
CA SER A 22 -7.16 -3.90 -3.87
C SER A 22 -7.04 -5.42 -3.69
N ALA A 23 -6.18 -5.87 -2.77
CA ALA A 23 -6.04 -7.30 -2.45
C ALA A 23 -7.39 -7.99 -2.17
N ALA A 24 -8.30 -7.31 -1.46
CA ALA A 24 -9.64 -7.85 -1.20
C ALA A 24 -10.48 -8.00 -2.47
N ALA A 25 -10.44 -7.03 -3.38
CA ALA A 25 -11.16 -7.10 -4.65
C ALA A 25 -10.54 -8.12 -5.62
N ALA A 26 -9.21 -8.21 -5.67
CA ALA A 26 -8.48 -9.20 -6.44
C ALA A 26 -8.80 -10.64 -5.98
N CYS A 27 -8.76 -10.87 -4.66
CA CYS A 27 -9.15 -12.15 -4.05
C CYS A 27 -10.58 -12.55 -4.42
N ARG A 28 -11.55 -11.62 -4.29
CA ARG A 28 -12.95 -11.89 -4.68
C ARG A 28 -13.08 -12.23 -6.16
N ALA A 29 -12.39 -11.50 -7.04
CA ALA A 29 -12.43 -11.75 -8.48
C ALA A 29 -11.83 -13.12 -8.87
N ALA A 30 -10.84 -13.60 -8.11
CA ALA A 30 -10.18 -14.89 -8.33
C ALA A 30 -10.84 -16.06 -7.57
N GLY A 31 -11.94 -15.83 -6.82
CA GLY A 31 -12.55 -16.87 -5.98
C GLY A 31 -11.65 -17.34 -4.83
N LEU A 32 -10.69 -16.51 -4.39
CA LEU A 32 -9.76 -16.81 -3.31
C LEU A 32 -10.20 -16.11 -2.01
N GLY A 33 -10.21 -16.83 -0.89
CA GLY A 33 -10.41 -16.22 0.42
C GLY A 33 -9.18 -15.42 0.85
N ARG A 34 -9.36 -14.23 1.46
CA ARG A 34 -8.24 -13.38 1.91
C ARG A 34 -7.27 -14.08 2.87
N THR A 35 -7.79 -14.90 3.79
CA THR A 35 -6.94 -15.69 4.70
C THR A 35 -6.02 -16.64 3.94
N ALA A 36 -6.54 -17.27 2.87
CA ALA A 36 -5.72 -18.14 2.02
C ALA A 36 -4.68 -17.33 1.22
N PHE A 37 -5.05 -16.16 0.71
CA PHE A 37 -4.10 -15.26 0.02
C PHE A 37 -2.89 -14.91 0.90
N TYR A 38 -3.13 -14.46 2.13
CA TYR A 38 -2.03 -14.12 3.04
C TYR A 38 -1.25 -15.35 3.51
N ALA A 39 -1.92 -16.48 3.75
CA ALA A 39 -1.23 -17.74 4.05
C ALA A 39 -0.29 -18.14 2.91
N TRP A 40 -0.73 -18.04 1.65
CA TRP A 40 0.11 -18.36 0.50
C TRP A 40 1.28 -17.40 0.35
N ARG A 41 1.09 -16.09 0.61
CA ARG A 41 2.20 -15.13 0.61
C ARG A 41 3.22 -15.37 1.73
N ASN A 42 2.79 -15.92 2.86
CA ASN A 42 3.69 -16.29 3.95
C ASN A 42 4.47 -17.58 3.63
N ASP A 43 3.78 -18.56 3.04
CA ASP A 43 4.33 -19.90 2.84
C ASP A 43 5.10 -20.03 1.50
N ASP A 44 4.94 -19.07 0.60
CA ASP A 44 5.58 -19.06 -0.72
C ASP A 44 6.16 -17.69 -1.08
N PRO A 45 7.51 -17.55 -1.01
CA PRO A 45 8.22 -16.34 -1.37
C PRO A 45 8.07 -15.90 -2.84
N GLU A 46 7.92 -16.83 -3.78
CA GLU A 46 7.74 -16.51 -5.20
C GLU A 46 6.36 -15.88 -5.44
N PHE A 47 5.32 -16.40 -4.78
CA PHE A 47 3.98 -15.82 -4.85
C PHE A 47 3.92 -14.45 -4.14
N LEU A 48 4.64 -14.29 -3.03
CA LEU A 48 4.84 -13.00 -2.39
C LEU A 48 5.42 -11.98 -3.39
N GLU A 49 6.57 -12.29 -3.98
CA GLU A 49 7.26 -11.42 -4.94
C GLU A 49 6.37 -11.08 -6.14
N ARG A 50 5.73 -12.08 -6.76
CA ARG A 50 4.82 -11.88 -7.90
C ARG A 50 3.62 -11.00 -7.56
N THR A 51 3.07 -11.11 -6.35
CA THR A 51 1.93 -10.29 -5.94
C THR A 51 2.35 -8.88 -5.53
N ASP A 52 3.56 -8.70 -5.01
CA ASP A 52 4.13 -7.36 -4.75
C ASP A 52 4.44 -6.64 -6.06
N ALA A 53 5.08 -7.30 -7.02
CA ALA A 53 5.30 -6.74 -8.35
C ALA A 53 3.99 -6.32 -9.04
N ALA A 54 2.94 -7.15 -8.91
CA ALA A 54 1.62 -6.81 -9.44
C ALA A 54 0.96 -5.63 -8.71
N ILE A 55 1.20 -5.43 -7.41
CA ILE A 55 0.71 -4.26 -6.67
C ILE A 55 1.42 -3.00 -7.14
N GLU A 56 2.74 -3.05 -7.36
CA GLU A 56 3.49 -1.92 -7.90
C GLU A 56 3.01 -1.56 -9.31
N GLU A 57 2.85 -2.52 -10.22
CA GLU A 57 2.29 -2.26 -11.56
C GLU A 57 0.87 -1.66 -11.49
N GLY A 58 0.04 -2.16 -10.58
CA GLY A 58 -1.29 -1.60 -10.34
C GLY A 58 -1.24 -0.18 -9.79
N THR A 59 -0.22 0.15 -9.01
CA THR A 59 0.01 1.49 -8.45
C THR A 59 0.44 2.44 -9.55
N ASP A 60 1.37 2.05 -10.43
CA ASP A 60 1.77 2.84 -11.61
C ASP A 60 0.54 3.23 -12.45
N LYS A 61 -0.36 2.27 -12.73
CA LYS A 61 -1.62 2.56 -13.45
C LYS A 61 -2.51 3.56 -12.73
N LEU A 62 -2.59 3.48 -11.40
CA LEU A 62 -3.37 4.44 -10.60
C LEU A 62 -2.72 5.84 -10.62
N GLU A 63 -1.39 5.91 -10.66
CA GLU A 63 -0.67 7.18 -10.82
C GLU A 63 -0.94 7.85 -12.17
N ASP A 64 -0.99 7.07 -13.26
CA ASP A 64 -1.37 7.59 -14.59
C ASP A 64 -2.80 8.14 -14.60
N VAL A 65 -3.74 7.41 -13.99
CA VAL A 65 -5.13 7.88 -13.83
C VAL A 65 -5.17 9.15 -12.97
N ALA A 66 -4.36 9.22 -11.90
CA ALA A 66 -4.28 10.41 -11.07
C ALA A 66 -3.72 11.61 -11.82
N LEU A 67 -2.70 11.41 -12.68
CA LEU A 67 -2.12 12.45 -13.53
C LEU A 67 -3.16 12.97 -14.52
N GLN A 68 -3.84 12.09 -15.24
CA GLN A 68 -4.88 12.48 -16.20
C GLN A 68 -5.97 13.33 -15.56
N ARG A 69 -6.40 12.98 -14.34
CA ARG A 69 -7.42 13.74 -13.59
C ARG A 69 -6.87 15.05 -13.03
N ALA A 70 -5.61 15.07 -12.63
CA ALA A 70 -4.95 16.28 -12.15
C ALA A 70 -4.81 17.33 -13.27
N GLU A 71 -4.46 16.89 -14.48
CA GLU A 71 -4.35 17.76 -15.66
C GLU A 71 -5.71 18.29 -16.14
N ASP A 72 -6.76 17.48 -16.01
CA ASP A 72 -8.10 17.85 -16.45
C ASP A 72 -8.79 18.83 -15.48
N SER A 73 -8.84 18.51 -14.18
CA SER A 73 -9.74 19.24 -13.27
C SER A 73 -9.47 19.10 -11.77
N SER A 74 -8.43 18.37 -11.36
CA SER A 74 -8.23 18.05 -9.93
C SER A 74 -6.97 18.67 -9.32
N ASP A 75 -7.12 19.88 -8.79
CA ASP A 75 -6.06 20.60 -8.05
C ASP A 75 -5.50 19.77 -6.89
N LEU A 76 -6.37 19.02 -6.19
CA LEU A 76 -5.94 18.18 -5.08
C LEU A 76 -5.00 17.06 -5.55
N LEU A 77 -5.31 16.37 -6.66
CA LEU A 77 -4.43 15.35 -7.22
C LEU A 77 -3.14 15.97 -7.76
N LEU A 78 -3.22 17.16 -8.38
CA LEU A 78 -2.03 17.90 -8.80
C LEU A 78 -1.10 18.18 -7.61
N ILE A 79 -1.65 18.65 -6.49
CA ILE A 79 -0.89 18.90 -5.25
C ILE A 79 -0.25 17.60 -4.74
N PHE A 80 -1.00 16.49 -4.68
CA PHE A 80 -0.46 15.20 -4.25
C PHE A 80 0.70 14.72 -5.12
N LEU A 81 0.55 14.78 -6.45
CA LEU A 81 1.59 14.38 -7.39
C LEU A 81 2.84 15.27 -7.28
N LEU A 82 2.66 16.58 -7.12
CA LEU A 82 3.78 17.51 -6.92
C LEU A 82 4.54 17.23 -5.61
N LYS A 83 3.82 16.95 -4.51
CA LYS A 83 4.41 16.55 -3.23
C LYS A 83 5.15 15.23 -3.30
N ALA A 84 4.66 14.27 -4.08
CA ALA A 84 5.32 12.98 -4.30
C ALA A 84 6.61 13.14 -5.11
N ARG A 85 6.55 13.86 -6.25
CA ARG A 85 7.67 13.98 -7.21
C ARG A 85 8.75 15.00 -6.79
N ARG A 86 8.38 16.06 -6.08
CA ARG A 86 9.30 17.12 -5.62
C ARG A 86 9.07 17.46 -4.15
N PRO A 87 9.28 16.51 -3.23
CA PRO A 87 8.92 16.66 -1.83
C PRO A 87 9.65 17.82 -1.15
N GLY A 88 10.92 18.08 -1.49
CA GLY A 88 11.69 19.19 -0.91
C GLY A 88 11.13 20.58 -1.24
N LYS A 89 10.33 20.71 -2.30
CA LYS A 89 9.70 21.99 -2.70
C LYS A 89 8.26 22.11 -2.22
N TYR A 90 7.50 21.01 -2.27
CA TYR A 90 6.05 21.07 -2.09
C TYR A 90 5.52 20.41 -0.81
N ARG A 91 6.29 19.58 -0.10
CA ARG A 91 5.84 19.06 1.21
C ARG A 91 5.75 20.20 2.21
N GLU A 92 4.80 20.06 3.12
CA GLU A 92 4.59 20.96 4.24
C GLU A 92 5.83 21.00 5.12
N ARG A 93 6.28 22.21 5.45
CA ARG A 93 7.29 22.44 6.47
C ARG A 93 6.61 23.08 7.66
N TYR A 94 6.58 22.36 8.78
CA TYR A 94 6.12 22.90 10.05
C TYR A 94 7.33 23.44 10.81
N VAL A 95 7.28 24.71 11.19
CA VAL A 95 8.17 25.27 12.19
C VAL A 95 7.42 25.18 13.52
N VAL A 96 7.92 24.33 14.42
CA VAL A 96 7.36 24.19 15.76
C VAL A 96 8.23 25.04 16.68
N GLU A 97 7.70 26.17 17.12
CA GLU A 97 8.33 27.00 18.13
C GLU A 97 7.85 26.54 19.51
N GLY A 98 8.79 26.42 20.47
CA GLY A 98 8.45 26.11 21.85
C GLY A 98 7.66 27.26 22.46
N GLY A 99 6.49 26.96 23.05
CA GLY A 99 5.75 27.94 23.84
C GLY A 99 6.50 28.33 25.11
N ALA A 100 5.92 29.24 25.90
CA ALA A 100 6.52 29.73 27.15
C ALA A 100 6.74 28.66 28.24
N LYS A 101 6.17 27.46 28.07
CA LYS A 101 6.33 26.34 29.00
C LYS A 101 7.39 25.36 28.48
N PRO A 102 8.25 24.82 29.35
CA PRO A 102 9.20 23.77 28.97
C PRO A 102 8.49 22.58 28.34
N ILE A 103 9.14 21.98 27.33
CA ILE A 103 8.69 20.71 26.76
C ILE A 103 9.00 19.62 27.79
N GLU A 104 7.97 19.04 28.41
CA GLU A 104 8.12 17.85 29.23
C GLU A 104 8.29 16.61 28.34
N VAL A 105 9.47 16.02 28.38
CA VAL A 105 9.77 14.78 27.66
C VAL A 105 9.61 13.60 28.62
N VAL A 106 8.54 12.81 28.45
CA VAL A 106 8.34 11.57 29.19
C VAL A 106 8.88 10.40 28.37
N VAL A 107 10.02 9.84 28.79
CA VAL A 107 10.61 8.65 28.15
C VAL A 107 10.03 7.40 28.78
N THR A 108 9.09 6.74 28.09
CA THR A 108 8.57 5.44 28.52
C THR A 108 9.30 4.30 27.83
N ARG A 109 9.96 3.43 28.59
CA ARG A 109 10.52 2.17 28.07
C ARG A 109 9.41 1.12 28.02
N ARG A 110 9.05 0.67 26.81
CA ARG A 110 8.17 -0.50 26.63
C ARG A 110 9.04 -1.75 26.55
N ILE A 111 8.97 -2.61 27.57
CA ILE A 111 9.56 -3.95 27.51
C ILE A 111 8.57 -4.85 26.76
N VAL A 112 8.91 -5.24 25.53
CA VAL A 112 8.15 -6.26 24.79
C VAL A 112 8.69 -7.62 25.22
N ARG A 113 7.90 -8.40 25.96
CA ARG A 113 8.23 -9.80 26.24
C ARG A 113 7.98 -10.63 24.96
N PRO A 114 8.87 -11.56 24.60
CA PRO A 114 8.62 -12.48 23.50
C PRO A 114 7.36 -13.32 23.80
N ARG A 115 6.61 -13.66 22.75
CA ARG A 115 5.52 -14.63 22.85
C ARG A 115 6.15 -16.02 23.01
N GLU A 116 5.70 -16.77 24.01
CA GLU A 116 6.00 -18.21 24.19
C GLU A 116 5.57 -19.03 22.97
#